data_AF-A0A522DTY4-F1
#
_entry.id   AF-A0A522DTY4-F1
#
_cell.length_a   1.000
_cell.length_b   1.000
_cell.length_c   1.000
_cell.angle_alpha   90.00
_cell.angle_beta   90.00
_cell.angle_gamma   90.00
#
_symmetry.space_group_name_H-M   'P 1'
#
loop_
_entity.id
_entity.type
_entity.pdbx_description
1 polymer ?
#
loop_
_entity_poly.entity_id
_entity_poly.type
_entity_poly.pdbx_seq_one_letter_code
_entity_poly.pdbx_strand_id
1 'polypeptide(L)'
;MDNDPTRIVNQPSLTVSTGRSWLIVGGIFTAIAEGVLIAMTALPPLGLALAAAIAIGLLYFGILVVRLTVRPGRRRLGMMAIGMLAIALISLVTATIVATTAVDDAQRVNPPHAMNFTA
;
A
#
# COMPACT_ATOMS: atom_id res chain seq x y z
N MET A 1 -0.80 -43.73 -21.38
CA MET A 1 0.53 -43.08 -21.40
C MET A 1 0.23 -41.63 -21.69
N ASP A 2 -0.08 -40.84 -20.66
CA ASP A 2 -0.84 -39.59 -20.85
C ASP A 2 -0.04 -38.36 -20.39
N ASN A 3 1.28 -38.40 -20.58
CA ASN A 3 2.14 -37.22 -20.48
C ASN A 3 2.23 -36.54 -21.86
N ASP A 4 1.08 -36.12 -22.39
CA ASP A 4 1.06 -35.26 -23.57
C ASP A 4 1.63 -33.88 -23.17
N PRO A 5 2.77 -33.45 -23.74
CA PRO A 5 3.41 -32.19 -23.40
C PRO A 5 2.66 -30.97 -23.95
N THR A 6 1.73 -31.15 -24.90
CA THR A 6 0.92 -30.05 -25.46
C THR A 6 -0.30 -29.73 -24.60
N ARG A 7 -0.71 -30.64 -23.71
CA ARG A 7 -1.84 -30.46 -22.80
C ARG A 7 -1.57 -29.31 -21.82
N ILE A 8 -2.45 -28.30 -21.80
CA ILE A 8 -2.32 -27.06 -20.98
C ILE A 8 -2.00 -27.33 -19.50
N VAL A 9 -2.60 -28.35 -18.88
CA VAL A 9 -2.37 -28.67 -17.45
C VAL A 9 -1.00 -29.30 -17.18
N ASN A 10 -0.34 -29.84 -18.21
CA ASN A 10 1.00 -30.43 -18.12
C ASN A 10 2.09 -29.40 -18.40
N GLN A 11 1.75 -28.16 -18.76
CA GLN A 11 2.72 -27.11 -19.03
C GLN A 11 3.25 -26.54 -17.70
N PRO A 12 4.54 -26.75 -17.36
CA PRO A 12 5.09 -26.29 -16.09
C PRO A 12 5.03 -24.76 -15.98
N SER A 13 5.25 -24.04 -17.08
CA SER A 13 5.19 -22.57 -17.13
C SER A 13 3.84 -21.97 -16.72
N LEU A 14 2.73 -22.71 -16.88
CA LEU A 14 1.38 -22.26 -16.52
C LEU A 14 0.95 -22.75 -15.12
N THR A 15 1.63 -23.73 -14.55
CA THR A 15 1.25 -24.37 -13.28
C THR A 15 2.12 -23.94 -12.10
N VAL A 16 3.36 -23.47 -12.33
CA VAL A 16 4.23 -22.90 -11.29
C VAL A 16 4.38 -21.39 -11.40
N SER A 17 3.51 -20.67 -10.68
CA SER A 17 3.81 -19.29 -10.27
C SER A 17 4.69 -19.32 -9.03
N THR A 18 5.94 -18.82 -9.14
CA THR A 18 6.93 -18.78 -8.04
C THR A 18 6.52 -17.85 -6.87
N GLY A 19 5.42 -17.11 -7.02
CA GLY A 19 4.93 -16.13 -6.06
C GLY A 19 5.93 -14.99 -5.78
N ARG A 20 6.98 -14.87 -6.61
CA ARG A 20 8.02 -13.83 -6.51
C ARG A 20 7.51 -12.52 -7.08
N SER A 21 6.66 -12.57 -8.11
CA SER A 21 5.97 -11.39 -8.65
C SER A 21 5.15 -10.66 -7.59
N TRP A 22 4.52 -11.38 -6.65
CA TRP A 22 3.80 -10.78 -5.53
C TRP A 22 4.68 -9.91 -4.62
N LEU A 23 5.93 -10.30 -4.38
CA LEU A 23 6.87 -9.50 -3.60
C LEU A 23 7.36 -8.27 -4.36
N ILE A 24 7.63 -8.42 -5.65
CA ILE A 24 8.09 -7.32 -6.50
C ILE A 24 6.99 -6.26 -6.60
N VAL A 25 5.77 -6.66 -6.96
CA VAL A 25 4.62 -5.75 -7.06
C VAL A 25 4.28 -5.14 -5.70
N GLY A 26 4.25 -5.95 -4.63
CA GLY A 26 4.00 -5.44 -3.28
C GLY A 26 5.08 -4.50 -2.76
N GLY A 27 6.35 -4.74 -3.11
CA GLY A 27 7.47 -3.88 -2.73
C GLY A 27 7.43 -2.55 -3.47
N ILE A 28 7.19 -2.58 -4.78
CA ILE A 28 6.99 -1.37 -5.58
C ILE A 28 5.81 -0.56 -5.05
N PHE A 29 4.68 -1.21 -4.79
CA PHE A 29 3.50 -0.55 -4.23
C PHE A 29 3.81 0.11 -2.88
N THR A 30 4.50 -0.60 -1.99
CA THR A 30 4.88 -0.08 -0.68
C THR A 30 5.83 1.12 -0.79
N ALA A 31 6.84 1.03 -1.66
CA ALA A 31 7.79 2.11 -1.88
C ALA A 31 7.11 3.39 -2.42
N ILE A 32 6.14 3.23 -3.33
CA ILE A 32 5.34 4.36 -3.84
C ILE A 32 4.51 4.96 -2.69
N ALA A 33 3.82 4.12 -1.91
CA ALA A 33 3.01 4.58 -0.79
C ALA A 33 3.84 5.32 0.28
N GLU A 34 5.02 4.81 0.62
CA GLU A 34 5.96 5.49 1.51
C GLU A 34 6.44 6.81 0.93
N GLY A 35 6.82 6.84 -0.35
CA GLY A 35 7.26 8.08 -1.01
C GLY A 35 6.20 9.18 -0.93
N VAL A 36 4.93 8.83 -1.15
CA VAL A 36 3.80 9.76 -0.99
C VAL A 36 3.66 10.23 0.46
N LEU A 37 3.63 9.31 1.42
CA LEU A 37 3.46 9.68 2.83
C LEU A 37 4.62 10.51 3.38
N ILE A 38 5.85 10.19 2.99
CA ILE A 38 7.05 10.96 3.36
C ILE A 38 6.94 12.39 2.84
N ALA A 39 6.51 12.58 1.59
CA ALA A 39 6.30 13.92 1.02
C ALA A 39 5.20 14.71 1.78
N MET A 40 4.22 14.02 2.36
CA MET A 40 3.14 14.62 3.14
C MET A 40 3.49 14.88 4.61
N THR A 41 4.68 14.52 5.10
CA THR A 41 5.05 14.69 6.52
C THR A 41 5.10 16.14 7.00
N ALA A 42 5.29 17.08 6.09
CA ALA A 42 5.28 18.52 6.39
C ALA A 42 3.85 19.11 6.48
N LEU A 43 2.82 18.35 6.10
CA LEU A 43 1.44 18.78 6.15
C LEU A 43 0.82 18.49 7.53
N PRO A 44 -0.10 19.35 8.01
CA PRO A 44 -0.90 19.02 9.17
C PRO A 44 -1.82 17.82 8.86
N PRO A 45 -2.14 16.96 9.86
CA PRO A 45 -1.61 16.94 11.22
C PRO A 45 -0.19 16.39 11.31
N LEU A 46 0.66 17.10 12.06
CA LEU A 46 2.06 16.73 12.28
C LEU A 46 2.19 15.33 12.89
N GLY A 47 3.05 14.50 12.28
CA GLY A 47 3.41 13.17 12.78
C GLY A 47 2.50 12.03 12.30
N LEU A 48 1.28 12.29 11.80
CA LEU A 48 0.38 11.23 11.34
C LEU A 48 0.95 10.51 10.11
N ALA A 49 1.40 11.27 9.10
CA ALA A 49 1.97 10.71 7.88
C ALA A 49 3.24 9.89 8.16
N LEU A 50 4.09 10.35 9.10
CA LEU A 50 5.30 9.65 9.51
C LEU A 50 4.97 8.35 10.25
N ALA A 51 4.02 8.39 11.19
CA ALA A 51 3.58 7.20 11.92
C ALA A 51 3.01 6.13 10.96
N ALA A 52 2.22 6.55 9.96
CA ALA A 52 1.68 5.65 8.96
C ALA A 52 2.77 5.06 8.05
N ALA A 53 3.78 5.86 7.65
CA ALA A 53 4.92 5.37 6.88
C ALA A 53 5.67 4.27 7.66
N ILE A 54 5.96 4.49 8.95
CA ILE A 54 6.60 3.48 9.81
C ILE A 54 5.73 2.22 9.90
N ALA A 55 4.42 2.37 10.12
CA ALA A 55 3.50 1.24 10.23
C ALA A 55 3.45 0.41 8.94
N ILE A 56 3.42 1.05 7.78
CA ILE A 56 3.45 0.41 6.47
C ILE A 56 4.77 -0.35 6.25
N GLY A 57 5.91 0.28 6.57
CA GLY A 57 7.23 -0.36 6.49
C GLY A 57 7.30 -1.63 7.34
N LEU A 58 6.78 -1.58 8.58
CA LEU A 58 6.68 -2.76 9.46
C LEU A 58 5.76 -3.84 8.88
N LEU A 59 4.64 -3.45 8.26
CA LEU A 59 3.71 -4.40 7.68
C LEU A 59 4.33 -5.13 6.49
N TYR A 60 5.05 -4.41 5.63
CA TYR A 60 5.79 -5.00 4.51
C TYR A 60 6.93 -5.88 5.00
N PHE A 61 7.63 -5.47 6.06
CA PHE A 61 8.61 -6.33 6.71
C PHE A 61 7.97 -7.64 7.20
N GLY A 62 6.76 -7.59 7.75
CA GLY A 62 5.97 -8.78 8.08
C GLY A 62 5.71 -9.69 6.88
N ILE A 63 5.40 -9.13 5.70
CA ILE A 63 5.24 -9.87 4.45
C ILE A 63 6.55 -10.58 4.05
N LEU A 64 7.70 -9.93 4.23
CA LEU A 64 9.03 -10.52 4.00
C LEU A 64 9.30 -11.67 4.97
N VAL A 65 9.03 -11.51 6.25
CA VAL A 65 9.19 -12.57 7.26
C VAL A 65 8.30 -13.78 6.93
N VAL A 66 7.02 -13.55 6.61
CA VAL A 66 6.09 -14.60 6.20
C VAL A 66 6.60 -15.34 4.95
N ARG A 67 7.23 -14.64 3.99
CA ARG A 67 7.83 -15.30 2.82
C ARG A 67 8.90 -16.31 3.23
N LEU A 68 9.79 -15.91 4.12
CA LEU A 68 10.99 -16.67 4.46
C LEU A 68 10.66 -17.85 5.38
N THR A 69 9.66 -17.68 6.24
CA THR A 69 9.33 -18.68 7.27
C THR A 69 8.24 -19.67 6.84
N VAL A 70 7.29 -19.26 5.97
CA VAL A 70 6.13 -20.09 5.64
C VAL A 70 6.37 -20.91 4.36
N ARG A 71 6.09 -22.21 4.42
CA ARG A 71 6.20 -23.12 3.27
C ARG A 71 5.33 -22.65 2.08
N PRO A 72 5.76 -22.88 0.82
CA PRO A 72 4.99 -22.52 -0.36
C PRO A 72 3.60 -23.16 -0.34
N GLY A 73 2.54 -22.35 -0.50
CA GLY A 73 1.16 -22.83 -0.52
C GLY A 73 0.11 -21.71 -0.47
N ARG A 74 -1.18 -22.08 -0.50
CA ARG A 74 -2.33 -21.16 -0.53
C ARG A 74 -2.37 -20.20 0.67
N ARG A 75 -1.99 -20.68 1.86
CA ARG A 75 -1.94 -19.85 3.09
C ARG A 75 -0.94 -18.71 2.98
N ARG A 76 0.22 -18.97 2.38
CA ARG A 76 1.26 -17.96 2.16
C ARG A 76 0.78 -16.86 1.20
N LEU A 77 0.07 -17.23 0.13
CA LEU A 77 -0.55 -16.28 -0.79
C LEU A 77 -1.62 -15.42 -0.09
N GLY A 78 -2.48 -16.04 0.73
CA GLY A 78 -3.50 -15.32 1.50
C GLY A 78 -2.91 -14.28 2.46
N MET A 79 -1.88 -14.65 3.23
CA MET A 79 -1.22 -13.71 4.16
C MET A 79 -0.56 -12.55 3.43
N MET A 80 0.05 -12.79 2.25
CA MET A 80 0.63 -11.72 1.44
C MET A 80 -0.45 -10.77 0.89
N ALA A 81 -1.57 -11.32 0.43
CA ALA A 81 -2.69 -10.51 -0.05
C ALA A 81 -3.28 -9.65 1.06
N ILE A 82 -3.50 -10.20 2.25
CA ILE A 82 -3.98 -9.46 3.42
C ILE A 82 -3.00 -8.34 3.79
N GLY A 83 -1.69 -8.63 3.80
CA GLY A 83 -0.67 -7.62 4.04
C GLY A 83 -0.74 -6.47 3.02
N MET A 84 -0.85 -6.78 1.72
CA MET A 84 -0.98 -5.73 0.69
C MET A 84 -2.26 -4.91 0.84
N LEU A 85 -3.38 -5.55 1.15
CA LEU A 85 -4.65 -4.83 1.38
C LEU A 85 -4.57 -3.92 2.60
N ALA A 86 -3.92 -4.36 3.67
CA ALA A 86 -3.70 -3.54 4.86
C ALA A 86 -2.77 -2.35 4.57
N ILE A 87 -1.68 -2.52 3.82
CA ILE A 87 -0.83 -1.41 3.38
C ILE A 87 -1.65 -0.41 2.56
N ALA A 88 -2.44 -0.90 1.60
CA ALA A 88 -3.26 -0.04 0.76
C ALA A 88 -4.27 0.75 1.58
N LEU A 89 -4.99 0.10 2.49
CA LEU A 89 -5.99 0.74 3.34
C LEU A 89 -5.36 1.81 4.23
N ILE A 90 -4.25 1.51 4.92
CA ILE A 90 -3.56 2.46 5.79
C ILE A 90 -3.06 3.65 4.97
N SER A 91 -2.39 3.40 3.85
CA SER A 91 -1.86 4.47 3.00
C SER A 91 -2.96 5.41 2.49
N LEU A 92 -4.07 4.85 2.03
CA LEU A 92 -5.18 5.62 1.47
C LEU A 92 -5.86 6.44 2.56
N VAL A 93 -6.22 5.83 3.70
CA VAL A 93 -6.87 6.52 4.80
C VAL A 93 -6.01 7.65 5.34
N THR A 94 -4.72 7.40 5.58
CA THR A 94 -3.82 8.46 6.07
C THR A 94 -3.65 9.57 5.05
N ALA A 95 -3.43 9.26 3.78
CA ALA A 95 -3.30 10.28 2.74
C ALA A 95 -4.57 11.14 2.63
N THR A 96 -5.76 10.52 2.70
CA THR A 96 -7.03 11.25 2.70
C THR A 96 -7.13 12.18 3.90
N ILE A 97 -6.85 11.70 5.12
CA ILE A 97 -6.92 12.54 6.34
C ILE A 97 -5.95 13.73 6.25
N VAL A 98 -4.70 13.48 5.87
CA VAL A 98 -3.68 14.54 5.78
C VAL A 98 -4.06 15.54 4.67
N ALA A 99 -4.57 15.07 3.54
CA ALA A 99 -5.00 15.97 2.47
C ALA A 99 -6.18 16.86 2.89
N THR A 100 -7.23 16.30 3.51
CA THR A 100 -8.41 17.08 3.92
C THR A 100 -8.09 18.07 5.02
N THR A 101 -7.28 17.67 6.00
CA THR A 101 -6.87 18.55 7.10
C THR A 101 -5.96 19.68 6.64
N ALA A 102 -5.05 19.43 5.70
CA ALA A 102 -4.25 20.47 5.09
C ALA A 102 -5.09 21.50 4.32
N VAL A 103 -6.15 21.04 3.63
CA VAL A 103 -7.10 21.94 2.97
C VAL A 103 -7.87 22.78 3.99
N ASP A 104 -8.38 22.18 5.06
CA ASP A 104 -9.10 22.90 6.11
C ASP A 104 -8.23 23.97 6.78
N ASP A 105 -6.97 23.64 7.09
CA ASP A 105 -6.02 24.61 7.66
C ASP A 105 -5.73 25.75 6.69
N ALA A 106 -5.59 25.47 5.39
CA ALA A 106 -5.42 26.51 4.38
C ALA A 106 -6.64 27.46 4.33
N GLN A 107 -7.87 26.93 4.46
CA GLN A 107 -9.09 27.75 4.51
C GLN A 107 -9.20 28.59 5.79
N ARG A 108 -8.73 28.08 6.93
CA ARG A 108 -8.69 28.85 8.19
C ARG A 108 -7.74 30.04 8.10
N VAL A 109 -6.59 29.85 7.45
CA VAL A 109 -5.57 30.90 7.29
C VAL A 109 -5.99 31.93 6.24
N ASN A 110 -6.61 31.49 5.13
CA ASN A 110 -7.06 32.38 4.06
C ASN A 110 -8.53 32.08 3.71
N PRO A 111 -9.49 32.69 4.42
CA PRO A 111 -10.90 32.46 4.14
C PRO A 111 -11.21 32.90 2.70
N PRO A 112 -11.92 32.08 1.91
CA PRO A 112 -12.28 32.41 0.54
C PRO A 112 -13.13 33.67 0.57
N HIS A 113 -12.51 34.77 0.12
CA HIS A 113 -13.06 36.11 -0.06
C HIS A 113 -14.20 36.43 0.91
N ALA A 114 -13.90 37.17 1.98
CA ALA A 114 -14.88 38.01 2.65
C ALA A 114 -15.64 38.78 1.55
N MET A 115 -16.75 38.20 1.09
CA MET A 115 -17.64 38.80 0.12
C MET A 115 -18.17 40.00 0.87
N ASN A 116 -17.66 41.15 0.48
CA ASN A 116 -18.11 42.45 0.96
C ASN A 116 -19.60 42.56 0.64
N PHE A 117 -20.43 42.06 1.56
CA PHE A 117 -21.84 42.41 1.66
C PHE A 117 -21.92 43.81 2.30
N THR A 118 -21.31 44.79 1.64
CA THR A 118 -21.64 46.19 1.88
C THR A 118 -22.81 46.51 0.94
N ALA A 119 -23.94 46.82 1.60
CA ALA A 119 -25.27 47.19 1.13
C ALA A 119 -25.40 47.87 -0.23
#